data_AF-A0A529KMN9-F1
#
_entry.id   AF-A0A529KMN9-F1
#
_cell.length_a   1.000
_cell.length_b   1.000
_cell.length_c   1.000
_cell.angle_alpha   90.00
_cell.angle_beta   90.00
_cell.angle_gamma   90.00
#
_symmetry.space_group_name_H-M   'P 1'
#
loop_
_entity.id
_entity.type
_entity.pdbx_description
1 polymer ?
#
loop_
_entity_poly.entity_id
_entity_poly.type
_entity_poly.pdbx_seq_one_letter_code
_entity_poly.pdbx_strand_id
1 'polypeptide(L)'
;MSKLLVKADKGHGRVAHVTPQNAGWTYVGFDLHRLRPGGTASGQTANREVCLVFVTGKGKATAGGKDLGLLGERMSPFEGKPWSVYVPQGSD
;
A
#
# COMPACT_ATOMS: atom_id res chain seq x y z
N MET A 1 -22.42 17.01 -10.80
CA MET A 1 -21.36 17.10 -9.75
C MET A 1 -20.45 15.90 -9.88
N SER A 2 -19.13 16.11 -9.89
CA SER A 2 -18.16 15.01 -9.92
C SER A 2 -18.05 14.34 -8.54
N LYS A 3 -17.91 13.00 -8.51
CA LYS A 3 -17.74 12.21 -7.29
C LYS A 3 -16.26 11.85 -7.11
N LEU A 4 -15.45 12.82 -6.69
CA LEU A 4 -13.99 12.67 -6.59
C LEU A 4 -13.51 12.23 -5.19
N LEU A 5 -14.35 12.39 -4.17
CA LEU A 5 -13.98 12.06 -2.79
C LEU A 5 -14.21 10.58 -2.49
N VAL A 6 -13.13 9.86 -2.18
CA VAL A 6 -13.18 8.52 -1.57
C VAL A 6 -12.86 8.68 -0.08
N LYS A 7 -13.81 8.36 0.79
CA LYS A 7 -13.58 8.34 2.24
C LYS A 7 -13.08 6.94 2.63
N ALA A 8 -11.97 6.89 3.36
CA ALA A 8 -11.46 5.64 3.88
C ALA A 8 -12.41 5.05 4.95
N ASP A 9 -12.52 3.73 4.95
CA ASP A 9 -13.26 2.99 5.97
C ASP A 9 -12.63 3.16 7.35
N LYS A 10 -13.49 3.15 8.37
CA LYS A 10 -13.04 3.13 9.76
C LYS A 10 -12.63 1.70 10.12
N GLY A 11 -11.42 1.50 10.62
CA GLY A 11 -10.99 0.20 11.14
C GLY A 11 -9.61 -0.22 10.66
N HIS A 12 -9.47 -1.52 10.43
CA HIS A 12 -8.21 -2.19 10.06
C HIS A 12 -8.44 -3.06 8.81
N GLY A 13 -7.37 -3.45 8.12
CA GLY A 13 -7.42 -4.10 6.81
C GLY A 13 -7.20 -3.09 5.68
N ARG A 14 -7.74 -3.38 4.49
CA ARG A 14 -7.72 -2.43 3.36
C ARG A 14 -8.83 -1.40 3.55
N VAL A 15 -8.46 -0.19 3.96
CA VAL A 15 -9.38 0.90 4.32
C VAL A 15 -9.64 1.88 3.18
N ALA A 16 -8.85 1.85 2.11
CA ALA A 16 -9.17 2.54 0.86
C ALA A 16 -8.74 1.66 -0.32
N HIS A 17 -9.54 1.67 -1.39
CA HIS A 17 -9.29 0.90 -2.61
C HIS A 17 -9.74 1.67 -3.84
N VAL A 18 -8.79 2.17 -4.61
CA VAL A 18 -9.01 2.91 -5.85
C VAL A 18 -8.37 2.12 -6.99
N THR A 19 -9.15 1.92 -8.05
CA THR A 19 -8.73 1.22 -9.26
C THR A 19 -9.04 2.08 -10.48
N PRO A 20 -8.33 1.89 -11.60
CA PRO A 20 -8.71 2.53 -12.87
C PRO A 20 -10.20 2.36 -13.20
N GLN A 21 -10.75 1.16 -12.94
CA GLN A 21 -12.14 0.82 -13.22
C GLN A 21 -13.14 1.61 -12.38
N ASN A 22 -12.90 1.73 -11.06
CA ASN A 22 -13.83 2.45 -10.18
C ASN A 22 -13.66 3.97 -10.22
N ALA A 23 -12.48 4.45 -10.62
CA ALA A 23 -12.18 5.87 -10.75
C ALA A 23 -12.52 6.45 -12.13
N GLY A 24 -12.70 5.58 -13.14
CA GLY A 24 -13.00 6.01 -14.50
C GLY A 24 -11.80 6.64 -15.23
N TRP A 25 -10.58 6.31 -14.83
CA TRP A 25 -9.33 6.73 -15.49
C TRP A 25 -8.50 5.53 -15.92
N THR A 26 -7.36 5.77 -16.58
CA THR A 26 -6.62 4.69 -17.26
C THR A 26 -5.57 3.98 -16.39
N TYR A 27 -4.83 4.69 -15.55
CA TYR A 27 -3.55 4.16 -15.04
C TYR A 27 -3.49 3.90 -13.53
N VAL A 28 -3.81 4.90 -12.72
CA VAL A 28 -3.43 4.90 -11.30
C VAL A 28 -4.33 3.95 -10.48
N GLY A 29 -3.71 3.12 -9.65
CA GLY A 29 -4.39 2.41 -8.56
C GLY A 29 -3.85 2.89 -7.22
N PHE A 30 -4.65 2.79 -6.16
CA PHE A 30 -4.21 3.13 -4.81
C PHE A 30 -4.93 2.29 -3.77
N ASP A 31 -4.16 1.59 -2.94
CA ASP A 31 -4.64 0.86 -1.77
C ASP A 31 -4.02 1.43 -0.50
N LEU A 32 -4.84 1.61 0.54
CA LEU A 32 -4.36 1.94 1.88
C LEU A 32 -4.72 0.82 2.83
N HIS A 33 -3.70 0.22 3.44
CA HIS A 33 -3.88 -0.79 4.47
C HIS A 33 -3.55 -0.21 5.85
N ARG A 34 -4.44 -0.43 6.81
CA ARG A 34 -4.19 -0.17 8.25
C ARG A 34 -4.14 -1.48 8.99
N LEU A 35 -2.94 -1.91 9.38
CA LEU A 35 -2.74 -3.19 10.05
C LEU A 35 -2.62 -3.01 11.56
N ARG A 36 -3.07 -4.01 12.32
CA ARG A 36 -2.71 -4.16 13.74
C ARG A 36 -1.33 -4.81 13.85
N PRO A 37 -0.64 -4.71 14.99
CA PRO A 37 0.54 -5.55 15.26
C PRO A 37 0.22 -7.03 14.97
N GLY A 38 1.09 -7.68 14.20
CA GLY A 38 0.91 -9.07 13.75
C GLY A 38 -0.06 -9.27 12.57
N GLY A 39 -0.73 -8.21 12.10
CA GLY A 39 -1.56 -8.28 10.90
C GLY A 39 -0.74 -8.33 9.61
N THR A 40 -1.28 -8.95 8.57
CA THR A 40 -0.63 -9.13 7.27
C THR A 40 -1.52 -8.60 6.15
N ALA A 41 -0.90 -8.05 5.10
CA ALA A 41 -1.52 -7.77 3.82
C ALA A 41 -0.65 -8.43 2.73
N SER A 42 -1.30 -8.94 1.68
CA SER A 42 -0.65 -9.56 0.53
C SER A 42 -1.41 -9.17 -0.74
N GLY A 43 -0.73 -9.23 -1.87
CA GLY A 43 -1.32 -8.92 -3.17
C GLY A 43 -0.44 -9.40 -4.31
N GLN A 44 -0.95 -9.30 -5.53
CA GLN A 44 -0.16 -9.56 -6.73
C GLN A 44 -0.11 -8.29 -7.56
N THR A 45 1.07 -8.00 -8.10
CA THR A 45 1.30 -6.84 -8.96
C THR A 45 0.73 -7.08 -10.37
N ALA A 46 0.60 -8.35 -10.79
CA ALA A 46 0.06 -8.77 -12.07
C ALA A 46 0.72 -8.02 -13.25
N ASN A 47 -0.03 -7.24 -14.02
CA ASN A 47 0.49 -6.46 -15.15
C ASN A 47 0.82 -5.00 -14.79
N ARG A 48 1.00 -4.68 -13.50
CA ARG A 48 1.30 -3.34 -13.00
C ARG A 48 2.48 -3.39 -12.05
N GLU A 49 3.27 -2.32 -11.99
CA GLU A 49 4.23 -2.13 -10.89
C GLU A 49 3.54 -1.53 -9.65
N VAL A 50 4.16 -1.72 -8.48
CA VAL A 50 3.66 -1.21 -7.20
C VAL A 50 4.78 -0.52 -6.44
N CYS A 51 4.49 0.64 -5.86
CA CYS A 51 5.32 1.26 -4.84
C CYS A 51 4.66 1.03 -3.47
N LEU A 52 5.19 0.08 -2.69
CA LEU A 52 4.74 -0.18 -1.33
C LEU A 52 5.37 0.85 -0.39
N VAL A 53 4.54 1.66 0.28
CA VAL A 53 5.01 2.73 1.17
C VAL A 53 4.63 2.45 2.60
N PHE A 54 5.63 2.43 3.49
CA PHE A 54 5.41 2.39 4.94
C PHE A 54 5.09 3.81 5.43
N VAL A 55 3.80 4.17 5.39
CA VAL A 55 3.33 5.50 5.79
C VAL A 55 3.65 5.78 7.26
N THR A 56 3.50 4.79 8.13
CA THR A 56 3.90 4.80 9.54
C THR A 56 4.05 3.35 10.04
N GLY A 57 4.87 3.15 11.07
CA GLY A 57 5.10 1.87 11.72
C GLY A 57 6.25 1.08 11.10
N LYS A 58 6.41 -0.15 11.60
CA LYS A 58 7.44 -1.10 11.17
C LYS A 58 6.81 -2.43 10.83
N GLY A 59 7.35 -3.13 9.84
CA GLY A 59 6.87 -4.45 9.43
C GLY A 59 7.90 -5.20 8.60
N LYS A 60 7.77 -6.53 8.57
CA LYS A 60 8.56 -7.35 7.64
C LYS A 60 7.89 -7.35 6.27
N ALA A 61 8.67 -7.31 5.21
CA ALA A 61 8.16 -7.34 3.84
C ALA A 61 8.88 -8.41 3.02
N THR A 62 8.10 -9.10 2.18
CA THR A 62 8.58 -9.95 1.10
C THR A 62 8.01 -9.41 -0.20
N ALA A 63 8.81 -9.41 -1.27
CA ALA A 63 8.33 -9.05 -2.61
C ALA A 63 9.14 -9.77 -3.69
N GLY A 64 8.46 -10.32 -4.69
CA GLY A 64 9.09 -11.07 -5.80
C GLY A 64 9.98 -12.21 -5.32
N GLY A 65 9.48 -12.99 -4.36
CA GLY A 65 10.22 -14.10 -3.73
C GLY A 65 11.42 -13.71 -2.85
N LYS A 66 11.65 -12.41 -2.58
CA LYS A 66 12.76 -11.94 -1.72
C LYS A 66 12.25 -11.46 -0.37
N ASP A 67 12.93 -11.88 0.70
CA ASP A 67 12.76 -11.27 2.03
C ASP A 67 13.57 -9.97 2.11
N LEU A 68 12.88 -8.87 2.41
CA LEU A 68 13.46 -7.52 2.53
C LEU A 68 13.74 -7.15 3.99
N GLY A 69 13.43 -8.04 4.93
CA GLY A 69 13.62 -7.82 6.36
C GLY A 69 12.64 -6.82 6.97
N LEU A 70 13.02 -6.24 8.10
CA LEU A 70 12.22 -5.24 8.81
C LEU A 70 12.40 -3.87 8.16
N LEU A 71 11.30 -3.30 7.68
CA LEU A 71 11.25 -1.98 7.04
C LEU A 71 10.40 -1.01 7.85
N GLY A 72 10.62 0.28 7.59
CA GLY A 72 9.92 1.38 8.26
C GLY A 72 10.63 1.83 9.53
N GLU A 73 10.39 3.08 9.91
CA GLU A 73 11.03 3.67 11.09
C GLU A 73 10.10 4.65 11.82
N ARG A 74 9.53 5.60 11.07
CA ARG A 74 8.66 6.64 11.62
C ARG A 74 7.36 6.07 12.19
N MET A 75 6.98 6.54 13.38
CA MET A 75 5.72 6.15 14.05
C MET A 75 4.59 7.14 13.79
N SER A 76 4.91 8.26 13.14
CA SER A 76 3.97 9.23 12.62
C SER A 76 4.35 9.64 11.19
N PRO A 77 3.40 9.86 10.26
CA PRO A 77 3.72 10.38 8.94
C PRO A 77 4.32 11.80 8.97
N PHE A 78 4.21 12.49 10.11
CA PHE A 78 4.79 13.81 10.36
C PHE A 78 6.26 13.75 10.85
N GLU A 79 6.81 12.54 11.02
CA GLU A 79 8.21 12.33 11.41
C GLU A 79 9.04 11.91 10.17
N GLY A 80 9.85 12.81 9.63
CA GLY A 80 10.84 12.47 8.60
C GLY A 80 10.30 11.79 7.33
N LYS A 81 11.20 11.15 6.58
CA LYS A 81 10.89 10.49 5.29
C LYS A 81 10.34 9.07 5.50
N PRO A 82 9.41 8.60 4.66
CA PRO A 82 8.95 7.22 4.69
C PRO A 82 10.01 6.27 4.13
N TRP A 83 9.80 4.99 4.39
CA TRP A 83 10.44 3.90 3.65
C TRP A 83 9.49 3.42 2.55
N SER A 84 10.04 3.02 1.41
CA SER A 84 9.27 2.46 0.31
C SER A 84 10.02 1.34 -0.41
N VAL A 85 9.26 0.42 -0.97
CA VAL A 85 9.75 -0.69 -1.80
C VAL A 85 9.13 -0.56 -3.17
N TYR A 86 9.97 -0.51 -4.20
CA TYR A 86 9.52 -0.69 -5.58
C TYR A 86 9.38 -2.19 -5.88
N VAL A 87 8.22 -2.58 -6.41
CA VAL A 87 7.91 -3.95 -6.79
C VAL A 87 7.52 -3.95 -8.27
N PRO A 88 8.27 -4.63 -9.15
CA PRO A 88 7.97 -4.68 -10.57
C PRO A 88 6.70 -5.51 -10.82
N GLN A 89 6.11 -5.32 -12.00
CA GLN A 89 5.02 -6.18 -12.48
C GLN A 89 5.42 -7.66 -12.50
N GLY A 90 4.44 -8.55 -12.41
CA GLY A 90 4.64 -10.00 -12.40
C GLY A 90 5.19 -10.56 -11.09
N SER A 91 5.21 -9.75 -10.04
CA SER A 91 5.65 -10.11 -8.68
C SER A 91 4.49 -10.33 -7.73
N ASP A 92 4.75 -11.08 -6.66
CA ASP A 92 3.94 -11.23 -5.45
C ASP A 92 4.55 -10.48 -4.24
#